data_AF-A0A196MDX1-F1
#
_entry.id   AF-A0A196MDX1-F1
#
_cell.length_a   1.000
_cell.length_b   1.000
_cell.length_c   1.000
_cell.angle_alpha   90.00
_cell.angle_beta   90.00
_cell.angle_gamma   90.00
#
_symmetry.space_group_name_H-M   'P 1'
#
loop_
_entity.id
_entity.type
_entity.pdbx_description
1 polymer ?
#
loop_
_entity_poly.entity_id
_entity_poly.type
_entity_poly.pdbx_seq_one_letter_code
_entity_poly.pdbx_strand_id
1 'polypeptide(L)'
;MADITQLPIMTASDAEAIGFARFNDVPTLPIDIPDGNFTITARTSDGRRITFFFGEYRRGAPPSFIDIQYHDNGTAIANANGGLSPTFDVLTIGRGGHHAYDSRKHSADEKPSIAVILLGSLTTGDTPA
;
A
#
# COMPACT_ATOMS: atom_id res chain seq x y z
N MET A 1 0.45 -25.47 -6.90
CA MET A 1 0.61 -24.20 -6.19
C MET A 1 1.98 -23.67 -6.57
N ALA A 2 2.07 -22.51 -7.21
CA ALA A 2 3.37 -21.96 -7.63
C ALA A 2 4.19 -21.55 -6.39
N ASP A 3 5.45 -21.97 -6.35
CA ASP A 3 6.40 -21.60 -5.30
C ASP A 3 6.79 -20.12 -5.49
N ILE A 4 6.68 -19.32 -4.44
CA ILE A 4 7.02 -17.88 -4.49
C ILE A 4 8.49 -17.62 -4.84
N THR A 5 9.36 -18.62 -4.67
CA THR A 5 10.77 -18.57 -5.09
C THR A 5 10.98 -18.69 -6.61
N GLN A 6 9.91 -18.97 -7.38
CA GLN A 6 9.93 -19.12 -8.84
C GLN A 6 9.43 -17.87 -9.58
N LEU A 7 9.01 -16.81 -8.87
CA LEU A 7 8.64 -15.56 -9.52
C LEU A 7 9.91 -14.86 -10.03
N PRO A 8 9.90 -14.29 -11.25
CA PRO A 8 11.07 -13.60 -11.79
C PRO A 8 11.55 -12.56 -10.77
N ILE A 9 12.84 -12.50 -10.48
CA ILE A 9 13.38 -11.44 -9.60
C ILE A 9 13.73 -10.26 -10.50
N MET A 10 13.04 -9.13 -10.31
CA MET A 10 13.40 -7.86 -10.91
C MET A 10 14.66 -7.38 -10.21
N THR A 11 15.73 -7.20 -10.97
CA THR A 11 16.98 -6.69 -10.39
C THR A 11 16.80 -5.24 -9.96
N ALA A 12 17.71 -4.73 -9.12
CA ALA A 12 17.74 -3.31 -8.77
C ALA A 12 17.77 -2.39 -10.02
N SER A 13 18.53 -2.80 -11.05
CA SER A 13 18.65 -2.06 -12.31
C SER A 13 17.32 -1.99 -13.07
N ASP A 14 16.54 -3.07 -13.06
CA ASP A 14 15.23 -3.11 -13.72
C ASP A 14 14.23 -2.20 -12.99
N ALA A 15 14.28 -2.14 -11.65
CA ALA A 15 13.45 -1.25 -10.83
C ALA A 15 13.76 0.24 -11.11
N GLU A 16 15.04 0.58 -11.20
CA GLU A 16 15.49 1.94 -11.51
C GLU A 16 15.12 2.36 -12.94
N ALA A 17 15.24 1.43 -13.90
CA ALA A 17 14.90 1.69 -15.31
C ALA A 17 13.42 2.06 -15.51
N ILE A 18 12.51 1.60 -14.63
CA ILE A 18 11.09 1.96 -14.64
C ILE A 18 10.73 3.13 -13.73
N GLY A 19 11.73 3.84 -13.19
CA GLY A 19 11.52 5.06 -12.41
C GLY A 19 11.16 4.84 -10.94
N PHE A 20 11.38 3.63 -10.39
CA PHE A 20 11.22 3.39 -8.96
C PHE A 20 12.41 4.02 -8.20
N ALA A 21 12.20 5.24 -7.68
CA ALA A 21 13.19 5.95 -6.88
C ALA A 21 13.36 5.27 -5.51
N ARG A 22 14.38 4.43 -5.38
CA ARG A 22 14.70 3.73 -4.13
C ARG A 22 15.17 4.74 -3.08
N PHE A 23 14.62 4.66 -1.85
CA PHE A 23 15.29 5.24 -0.68
C PHE A 23 16.51 4.40 -0.25
N ASN A 24 16.58 3.10 -0.59
CA ASN A 24 17.65 2.18 -0.16
C ASN A 24 18.06 1.17 -1.26
N ASP A 25 19.36 0.86 -1.37
CA ASP A 25 19.93 -0.11 -2.33
C ASP A 25 19.71 -1.57 -1.89
N VAL A 26 18.50 -2.12 -2.12
CA VAL A 26 18.12 -3.49 -1.72
C VAL A 26 17.45 -4.29 -2.85
N PRO A 27 17.46 -5.64 -2.81
CA PRO A 27 16.77 -6.49 -3.78
C PRO A 27 15.27 -6.22 -3.87
N THR A 28 14.68 -6.36 -5.07
CA THR A 28 13.25 -6.20 -5.31
C THR A 28 12.63 -7.53 -5.74
N LEU A 29 11.49 -7.89 -5.15
CA LEU A 29 10.68 -9.03 -5.57
C LEU A 29 9.48 -8.50 -6.37
N PRO A 30 9.45 -8.65 -7.71
CA PRO A 30 8.29 -8.31 -8.49
C PRO A 30 7.27 -9.44 -8.36
N ILE A 31 6.00 -9.06 -8.32
CA ILE A 31 4.89 -10.00 -8.24
C ILE A 31 3.86 -9.53 -9.28
N ASP A 32 3.59 -10.38 -10.27
CA ASP A 32 2.49 -10.14 -11.19
C ASP A 32 1.18 -10.31 -10.44
N ILE A 33 0.39 -9.24 -10.38
CA ILE A 33 -0.91 -9.25 -9.73
C ILE A 33 -1.94 -9.73 -10.76
N PRO A 34 -2.70 -10.81 -10.48
CA PRO A 34 -3.72 -11.28 -11.40
C PRO A 34 -4.89 -10.29 -11.50
N ASP A 35 -5.67 -10.40 -12.58
CA ASP A 35 -6.99 -9.78 -12.65
C ASP A 35 -7.87 -10.27 -11.49
N GLY A 36 -8.72 -9.40 -10.97
CA GLY A 36 -9.46 -9.68 -9.74
C GLY A 36 -8.86 -9.07 -8.49
N ASN A 37 -9.48 -9.42 -7.38
CA ASN A 37 -8.99 -9.06 -6.05
C ASN A 37 -7.79 -9.91 -5.65
N PHE A 38 -6.73 -9.28 -5.16
CA PHE A 38 -5.52 -9.98 -4.71
C PHE A 38 -4.88 -9.31 -3.50
N THR A 39 -4.25 -10.09 -2.61
CA THR A 39 -3.64 -9.55 -1.39
C THR A 39 -2.20 -10.03 -1.24
N ILE A 40 -1.30 -9.10 -0.90
CA ILE A 40 0.07 -9.37 -0.50
C ILE A 40 0.26 -8.93 0.95
N THR A 41 0.83 -9.78 1.80
CA THR A 41 1.21 -9.41 3.17
C THR A 41 2.69 -9.64 3.38
N ALA A 42 3.36 -8.66 3.96
CA ALA A 42 4.73 -8.78 4.43
C ALA A 42 4.76 -8.73 5.95
N ARG A 43 5.67 -9.51 6.55
CA ARG A 43 5.92 -9.52 7.99
C ARG A 43 7.41 -9.38 8.26
N THR A 44 7.79 -8.41 9.09
CA THR A 44 9.17 -8.24 9.56
C THR A 44 9.52 -9.31 10.60
N SER A 45 10.81 -9.53 10.84
CA SER A 45 11.28 -10.50 11.85
C SER A 45 10.82 -10.16 13.27
N ASP A 46 10.57 -8.88 13.57
CA ASP A 46 10.02 -8.42 14.84
C ASP A 46 8.49 -8.42 14.90
N GLY A 47 7.82 -9.01 13.90
CA GLY A 47 6.39 -9.32 13.94
C GLY A 47 5.45 -8.25 13.40
N ARG A 48 5.97 -7.09 12.95
CA ARG A 48 5.15 -6.04 12.32
C ARG A 48 4.69 -6.48 10.94
N ARG A 49 3.42 -6.21 10.63
CA ARG A 49 2.77 -6.63 9.40
C ARG A 49 2.17 -5.46 8.64
N ILE A 50 2.30 -5.54 7.33
CA ILE A 50 1.63 -4.67 6.37
C ILE A 50 0.97 -5.53 5.31
N THR A 51 -0.25 -5.15 4.94
CA THR A 51 -1.03 -5.81 3.90
C THR A 51 -1.40 -4.81 2.83
N PHE A 52 -1.18 -5.22 1.57
CA PHE A 52 -1.61 -4.54 0.37
C PHE A 52 -2.75 -5.35 -0.24
N PHE A 53 -3.92 -4.74 -0.35
CA PHE A 53 -5.05 -5.28 -1.07
C PHE A 53 -5.16 -4.57 -2.42
N PHE A 54 -5.00 -5.32 -3.50
CA PHE A 54 -5.19 -4.88 -4.86
C PHE A 54 -6.64 -5.15 -5.24
N GLY A 55 -7.43 -4.07 -5.35
CA GLY A 55 -8.86 -4.14 -5.54
C GLY A 55 -9.30 -3.74 -6.96
N GLU A 56 -10.36 -4.40 -7.44
CA GLU A 56 -11.01 -4.07 -8.70
C GLU A 56 -12.33 -3.30 -8.47
N TYR A 57 -12.58 -2.26 -9.26
CA TYR A 57 -13.93 -1.67 -9.32
C TYR A 57 -14.88 -2.46 -10.24
N ARG A 58 -14.34 -3.27 -11.15
CA ARG A 58 -15.11 -4.10 -12.09
C ARG A 58 -14.64 -5.53 -12.00
N ARG A 59 -15.57 -6.47 -11.82
CA ARG A 59 -15.26 -7.89 -11.65
C ARG A 59 -14.44 -8.47 -12.80
N GLY A 60 -13.35 -9.16 -12.48
CA GLY A 60 -12.41 -9.79 -13.40
C GLY A 60 -11.51 -8.81 -14.15
N ALA A 61 -11.39 -7.56 -13.70
CA ALA A 61 -10.53 -6.56 -14.33
C ALA A 61 -9.18 -6.44 -13.58
N PRO A 62 -8.17 -5.82 -14.20
CA PRO A 62 -6.96 -5.43 -13.48
C PRO A 62 -7.29 -4.54 -12.27
N PRO A 63 -6.57 -4.67 -11.15
CA PRO A 63 -6.75 -3.80 -10.00
C PRO A 63 -6.60 -2.31 -10.33
N SER A 64 -7.45 -1.48 -9.70
CA SER A 64 -7.53 -0.03 -9.94
C SER A 64 -7.13 0.82 -8.73
N PHE A 65 -7.02 0.19 -7.56
CA PHE A 65 -6.55 0.83 -6.33
C PHE A 65 -5.80 -0.18 -5.44
N ILE A 66 -5.05 0.35 -4.48
CA ILE A 66 -4.35 -0.42 -3.46
C ILE A 66 -4.76 0.09 -2.08
N ASP A 67 -5.46 -0.74 -1.31
CA ASP A 67 -5.69 -0.47 0.11
C ASP A 67 -4.51 -1.00 0.91
N ILE A 68 -3.96 -0.15 1.77
CA ILE A 68 -2.80 -0.46 2.60
C ILE A 68 -3.22 -0.39 4.06
N GLN A 69 -3.02 -1.50 4.76
CA GLN A 69 -3.25 -1.59 6.19
C GLN A 69 -1.99 -2.06 6.92
N TYR A 70 -1.64 -1.34 7.98
CA TYR A 70 -0.63 -1.72 8.94
C TYR A 70 -1.30 -2.24 10.21
N HIS A 71 -0.86 -3.39 10.72
CA HIS A 71 -1.62 -4.13 11.74
C HIS A 71 -1.15 -3.89 13.17
N ASP A 72 0.10 -3.45 13.36
CA ASP A 72 0.81 -3.65 14.62
C ASP A 72 1.33 -2.34 15.24
N ASN A 73 0.57 -1.23 15.16
CA ASN A 73 0.98 0.08 15.70
C ASN A 73 0.64 0.30 17.18
N GLY A 74 0.00 -0.67 17.84
CA GLY A 74 -0.42 -0.55 19.24
C GLY A 74 -1.44 0.55 19.55
N THR A 75 -1.94 1.25 18.53
CA THR A 75 -2.92 2.35 18.60
C THR A 75 -4.10 2.01 17.70
N ALA A 76 -5.32 2.36 18.12
CA ALA A 76 -6.52 2.02 17.38
C ALA A 76 -7.62 3.08 17.51
N ILE A 77 -8.44 3.19 16.46
CA ILE A 77 -9.63 4.05 16.39
C ILE A 77 -10.89 3.21 16.15
N ALA A 78 -12.05 3.73 16.54
CA ALA A 78 -13.32 3.08 16.22
C ALA A 78 -13.53 2.98 14.71
N ASN A 79 -14.04 1.85 14.22
CA ASN A 79 -14.33 1.62 12.82
C ASN A 79 -15.83 1.48 12.55
N ALA A 80 -16.21 1.52 11.26
CA ALA A 80 -17.61 1.50 10.82
C ALA A 80 -18.39 0.24 11.25
N ASN A 81 -17.69 -0.84 11.58
CA ASN A 81 -18.29 -2.12 11.98
C ASN A 81 -18.42 -2.27 13.51
N GLY A 82 -18.23 -1.18 14.27
CA GLY A 82 -18.29 -1.19 15.74
C GLY A 82 -17.07 -1.81 16.42
N GLY A 83 -16.01 -2.09 15.67
CA GLY A 83 -14.74 -2.59 16.17
C GLY A 83 -13.67 -1.50 16.27
N LEU A 84 -12.44 -1.93 16.53
CA LEU A 84 -11.25 -1.07 16.51
C LEU A 84 -10.40 -1.40 15.28
N SER A 85 -9.92 -0.37 14.59
CA SER A 85 -8.93 -0.49 13.52
C SER A 85 -7.59 0.08 13.99
N PRO A 86 -6.46 -0.60 13.75
CA PRO A 86 -5.14 -0.04 14.03
C PRO A 86 -4.92 1.24 13.21
N THR A 87 -4.23 2.23 13.78
CA THR A 87 -3.78 3.41 13.04
C THR A 87 -2.32 3.27 12.62
N PHE A 88 -1.84 4.12 11.70
CA PHE A 88 -0.44 4.13 11.31
C PHE A 88 0.08 5.49 10.91
N ASP A 89 1.40 5.60 10.89
CA ASP A 89 2.10 6.79 10.46
C ASP A 89 2.31 6.75 8.94
N VAL A 90 1.87 7.81 8.26
CA VAL A 90 2.00 8.00 6.82
C VAL A 90 2.72 9.31 6.58
N LEU A 91 3.75 9.25 5.74
CA LEU A 91 4.47 10.39 5.23
C LEU A 91 4.46 10.35 3.71
N THR A 92 3.98 11.39 3.06
CA THR A 92 4.07 11.55 1.60
C THR A 92 5.12 12.59 1.27
N ILE A 93 5.95 12.31 0.26
CA ILE A 93 7.06 13.18 -0.16
C ILE A 93 6.85 13.56 -1.61
N GLY A 94 6.69 14.86 -1.85
CA GLY A 94 6.54 15.47 -3.16
C GLY A 94 7.85 16.07 -3.68
N ARG A 95 7.74 16.81 -4.80
CA ARG A 95 8.87 17.47 -5.45
C ARG A 95 9.66 18.34 -4.46
N GLY A 96 10.99 18.20 -4.49
CA GLY A 96 11.89 18.97 -3.62
C GLY A 96 11.87 18.56 -2.15
N GLY A 97 11.35 17.37 -1.82
CA GLY A 97 11.29 16.89 -0.43
C GLY A 97 10.12 17.48 0.37
N HIS A 98 9.15 18.12 -0.29
CA HIS A 98 7.99 18.68 0.40
C HIS A 98 7.09 17.57 0.95
N HIS A 99 6.81 17.60 2.26
CA HIS A 99 5.95 16.62 2.90
C HIS A 99 4.48 17.07 2.85
N ALA A 100 3.76 16.68 1.79
CA ALA A 100 2.38 17.12 1.58
C ALA A 100 1.42 16.57 2.66
N TYR A 101 1.74 15.40 3.22
CA TYR A 101 1.02 14.79 4.33
C TYR A 101 1.99 14.08 5.27
N ASP A 102 1.84 14.27 6.58
CA ASP A 102 2.66 13.63 7.62
C ASP A 102 1.80 13.37 8.86
N SER A 103 1.21 12.18 8.96
CA SER A 103 0.24 11.85 10.02
C SER A 103 0.85 11.83 11.42
N ARG A 104 2.19 11.83 11.55
CA ARG A 104 2.88 11.95 12.84
C ARG A 104 2.66 13.31 13.51
N LYS A 105 2.25 14.33 12.73
CA LYS A 105 1.92 15.67 13.20
C LYS A 105 0.47 15.80 13.69
N HIS A 106 -0.33 14.75 13.53
CA HIS A 106 -1.74 14.74 13.87
C HIS A 106 -2.01 14.06 15.22
N SER A 107 -3.15 14.40 15.80
CA SER A 107 -3.68 13.73 16.99
C SER A 107 -4.05 12.27 16.68
N ALA A 108 -4.16 11.42 17.71
CA ALA A 108 -4.34 9.98 17.54
C ALA A 108 -5.66 9.62 16.80
N ASP A 109 -6.71 10.41 16.98
CA ASP A 109 -8.02 10.30 16.35
C ASP A 109 -8.05 10.77 14.89
N GLU A 110 -7.07 11.58 14.48
CA GLU A 110 -6.89 12.02 13.10
C GLU A 110 -5.91 11.14 12.31
N LYS A 111 -5.26 10.16 12.97
CA LYS A 111 -4.33 9.26 12.30
C LYS A 111 -5.07 8.31 11.35
N PRO A 112 -4.52 8.04 10.16
CA PRO A 112 -5.13 7.12 9.22
C PRO A 112 -5.09 5.69 9.78
N SER A 113 -6.15 4.95 9.54
CA SER A 113 -6.21 3.50 9.78
C SER A 113 -6.09 2.67 8.51
N ILE A 114 -6.26 3.31 7.35
CA ILE A 114 -6.06 2.77 6.00
C ILE A 114 -5.48 3.88 5.12
N ALA A 115 -4.59 3.54 4.18
CA ALA A 115 -4.11 4.43 3.14
C ALA A 115 -4.42 3.80 1.79
N VAL A 116 -5.04 4.57 0.89
CA VAL A 116 -5.46 4.08 -0.42
C VAL A 116 -4.62 4.76 -1.50
N ILE A 117 -3.96 3.98 -2.34
CA ILE A 117 -3.25 4.48 -3.53
C ILE A 117 -4.12 4.23 -4.75
N LEU A 118 -4.47 5.30 -5.45
CA LEU A 118 -5.22 5.23 -6.71
C LEU A 118 -4.25 5.07 -7.89
N LEU A 119 -4.53 4.12 -8.79
CA LEU A 119 -3.66 3.80 -9.92
C LEU A 119 -4.07 4.53 -11.22
N GLY A 120 -5.26 5.11 -11.23
CA GLY A 120 -5.79 5.88 -12.35
C GLY A 120 -5.68 7.38 -12.15
N SER A 121 -5.76 8.12 -13.24
CA SER A 121 -6.07 9.56 -13.19
C SER A 121 -7.56 9.74 -12.93
N LEU A 122 -7.92 10.75 -12.15
CA LEU A 122 -9.33 11.17 -12.01
C LEU A 122 -9.89 11.48 -13.40
N THR A 123 -10.80 10.63 -13.88
CA THR A 123 -11.68 10.99 -15.00
C THR A 123 -12.97 11.58 -14.43
N THR A 124 -13.51 12.60 -15.09
CA THR A 124 -14.73 13.27 -14.65
C THR A 124 -15.88 12.25 -14.60
N GLY A 125 -16.24 11.78 -13.40
CA GLY A 125 -17.27 10.75 -13.19
C GLY A 125 -16.93 9.69 -12.13
N ASP A 126 -15.64 9.51 -11.80
CA ASP A 126 -15.20 8.52 -10.81
C ASP A 126 -15.16 9.13 -9.40
N THR A 127 -16.33 9.22 -8.76
CA THR A 127 -16.38 9.42 -7.31
C THR A 127 -16.34 8.03 -6.65
N PRO A 128 -15.38 7.75 -5.74
CA PRO A 128 -15.44 6.54 -4.93
C PRO A 128 -16.74 6.54 -4.10
N ALA A 129 -17.42 5.40 -4.05
CA ALA A 129 -18.59 5.19 -3.19
C ALA A 129 -18.21 5.19 -1.70
#